data_AF-A0AA36Y3X5-F1
#
_entry.id   AF-A0AA36Y3X5-F1
#
_cell.length_a   1.000
_cell.length_b   1.000
_cell.length_c   1.000
_cell.angle_alpha   90.00
_cell.angle_beta   90.00
_cell.angle_gamma   90.00
#
_symmetry.space_group_name_H-M   'P 1'
#
loop_
_entity.id
_entity.type
_entity.pdbx_description
1 polymer ?
#
loop_
_entity_poly.entity_id
_entity_poly.type
_entity_poly.pdbx_seq_one_letter_code
_entity_poly.pdbx_strand_id
1 'polypeptide(L)'
;MRLSELTNYARERHHIEELHKWREMPELSVLVSPASGKWIALLMRERDAGGRIRERCDLRYSAFRELPARDYFTQGFRMPGWLGVRFGAETERAFLLHVFDLAVEEEAEKVEGYYRETAIPGRSELPARIEAIYACEDFLSAARAMEDYEDNSPFAGTVPLYQPEYRDLTPNELRGYFTWRAALRRGEFSPHCDAFVYLYLSELMLGVGAANAAETLDCMDAFASAYFVAGYGSEALQRNFKNWRFEYAVLNRVDAARVRAYENPALRHWDEALTVLREPEKQSDEAVFAALAELGGKKLTEARSVKGLGDKAAFYYAAIWRSSAPLLFAACFGSLRIREWKPFSDAPRLRAVCECAGQGFSYQLNELRSFAATGNGFTEYSYLRQQFDSKRFFAFLKEADTALRVRFLRGKASKDMSATQDIALQEAFSRAFASCEAAEAAQKLAAVPVRREKLADIRAAAEITTAALLTEAETGAEREELLRREAEKNCGLAELINGEESKQTGSAYAQVAAAAGATPAELANRGETAQTDQAGRTEMLDALERHCLAALLRGESVRAELRAAHCLTSLFAERVNEKLYERFQDICLASEGEELFLVPDYREELETLLRETEK
;
A
#
# COMPACT_ATOMS: atom_id res chain seq x y z
N MET A 1 35.30 -8.21 -9.88
CA MET A 1 34.66 -8.67 -8.64
C MET A 1 33.15 -8.47 -8.75
N ARG A 2 32.34 -9.45 -8.33
CA ARG A 2 30.88 -9.31 -8.23
C ARG A 2 30.46 -8.84 -6.84
N LEU A 3 29.30 -8.21 -6.73
CA LEU A 3 28.74 -7.76 -5.46
C LEU A 3 28.51 -8.93 -4.49
N SER A 4 28.12 -10.09 -5.02
CA SER A 4 27.95 -11.32 -4.22
C SER A 4 29.23 -11.75 -3.50
N GLU A 5 30.40 -11.44 -4.06
CA GLU A 5 31.68 -11.73 -3.41
C GLU A 5 31.90 -10.84 -2.19
N LEU A 6 31.49 -9.57 -2.26
CA LEU A 6 31.55 -8.65 -1.11
C LEU A 6 30.60 -9.10 0.00
N THR A 7 29.36 -9.48 -0.34
CA THR A 7 28.38 -9.94 0.65
C THR A 7 28.80 -11.26 1.30
N ASN A 8 29.41 -12.17 0.54
CA ASN A 8 29.95 -13.40 1.10
C ASN A 8 31.14 -13.13 2.01
N TYR A 9 32.05 -12.24 1.60
CA TYR A 9 33.18 -11.83 2.43
C TYR A 9 32.72 -11.17 3.73
N ALA A 10 31.76 -10.25 3.66
CA ALA A 10 31.18 -9.58 4.83
C ALA A 10 30.57 -10.59 5.82
N ARG A 11 29.87 -11.62 5.31
CA ARG A 11 29.32 -12.71 6.12
C ARG A 11 30.41 -13.56 6.76
N GLU A 12 31.39 -14.01 5.99
CA GLU A 12 32.41 -14.96 6.45
C GLU A 12 33.44 -14.32 7.38
N ARG A 13 33.89 -13.10 7.07
CA ARG A 13 34.99 -12.41 7.78
C ARG A 13 34.52 -11.59 8.97
N HIS A 14 33.36 -10.94 8.83
CA HIS A 14 32.85 -9.93 9.77
C HIS A 14 31.49 -10.31 10.37
N HIS A 15 30.92 -11.46 10.01
CA HIS A 15 29.59 -11.90 10.45
C HIS A 15 28.47 -10.89 10.15
N ILE A 16 28.62 -10.14 9.05
CA ILE A 16 27.64 -9.15 8.60
C ILE A 16 26.75 -9.78 7.55
N GLU A 17 25.47 -9.98 7.90
CA GLU A 17 24.46 -10.45 6.95
C GLU A 17 23.91 -9.30 6.10
N GLU A 18 23.53 -9.66 4.88
CA GLU A 18 22.82 -8.76 3.98
C GLU A 18 21.37 -8.59 4.42
N LEU A 19 20.98 -7.35 4.74
CA LEU A 19 19.63 -7.03 5.22
C LEU A 19 18.80 -6.38 4.11
N HIS A 20 17.67 -7.00 3.76
CA HIS A 20 16.69 -6.44 2.83
C HIS A 20 15.66 -5.60 3.60
N LYS A 21 16.03 -4.34 3.88
CA LYS A 21 15.20 -3.44 4.71
C LYS A 21 13.88 -3.01 4.07
N TRP A 22 13.80 -3.02 2.74
CA TRP A 22 12.64 -2.55 2.00
C TRP A 22 11.96 -3.69 1.26
N ARG A 23 10.70 -3.95 1.59
CA ARG A 23 9.92 -4.99 0.89
C ARG A 23 9.56 -4.57 -0.53
N GLU A 24 9.38 -3.27 -0.76
CA GLU A 24 9.01 -2.69 -2.07
C GLU A 24 10.21 -2.57 -3.02
N MET A 25 11.43 -2.49 -2.47
CA MET A 25 12.68 -2.32 -3.23
C MET A 25 13.64 -3.48 -2.95
N PRO A 26 13.35 -4.71 -3.42
CA PRO A 26 14.22 -5.86 -3.16
C PRO A 26 15.55 -5.79 -3.94
N GLU A 27 15.67 -4.87 -4.90
CA GLU A 27 16.93 -4.55 -5.58
C GLU A 27 17.92 -3.80 -4.67
N LEU A 28 17.42 -3.27 -3.55
CA LEU A 28 18.21 -2.63 -2.51
C LEU A 28 18.35 -3.53 -1.29
N SER A 29 19.53 -3.51 -0.72
CA SER A 29 19.84 -4.14 0.56
C SER A 29 20.97 -3.39 1.23
N VAL A 30 21.22 -3.67 2.50
CA VAL A 30 22.25 -2.98 3.27
C VAL A 30 23.11 -3.96 4.06
N LEU A 31 24.37 -3.60 4.20
CA LEU A 31 25.27 -4.17 5.19
C LEU A 31 25.32 -3.21 6.37
N VAL A 32 25.08 -3.74 7.57
CA VAL A 32 24.93 -2.94 8.78
C VAL A 32 25.97 -3.41 9.79
N SER A 33 26.64 -2.45 10.45
CA SER A 33 27.57 -2.76 11.54
C SER A 33 26.81 -3.53 12.63
N PRO A 34 27.25 -4.75 13.00
CA PRO A 34 26.62 -5.50 14.07
C PRO A 34 26.72 -4.78 15.41
N ALA A 35 27.77 -4.00 15.63
CA ALA A 35 28.01 -3.28 16.87
C ALA A 35 27.15 -2.00 16.98
N SER A 36 27.15 -1.16 15.95
CA SER A 36 26.54 0.18 16.01
C SER A 36 25.22 0.32 15.25
N GLY A 37 24.83 -0.65 14.41
CA GLY A 37 23.60 -0.60 13.62
C GLY A 37 23.59 0.41 12.49
N LYS A 38 24.72 1.13 12.35
CA LYS A 38 24.92 2.06 11.26
C LYS A 38 25.18 1.27 10.00
N TRP A 39 24.62 1.77 8.90
CA TRP A 39 24.89 1.20 7.60
C TRP A 39 26.38 1.39 7.27
N ILE A 40 27.01 0.28 6.88
CA ILE A 40 28.36 0.24 6.33
C ILE A 40 28.27 0.34 4.82
N ALA A 41 27.33 -0.37 4.20
CA ALA A 41 27.12 -0.30 2.77
C ALA A 41 25.63 -0.33 2.39
N LEU A 42 25.27 0.41 1.35
CA LEU A 42 24.00 0.27 0.62
C LEU A 42 24.29 -0.45 -0.70
N LEU A 43 23.68 -1.60 -0.91
CA LEU A 43 23.88 -2.44 -2.10
C LEU A 43 22.72 -2.23 -3.08
N MET A 44 23.05 -2.14 -4.36
CA MET A 44 22.12 -1.84 -5.44
C MET A 44 22.29 -2.85 -6.57
N ARG A 45 21.18 -3.49 -6.97
CA ARG A 45 21.11 -4.45 -8.09
C ARG A 45 20.09 -3.99 -9.12
N GLU A 46 20.44 -2.93 -9.85
CA GLU A 46 19.53 -2.26 -10.78
C GLU A 46 19.59 -2.89 -12.17
N ARG A 47 18.44 -3.19 -12.78
CA ARG A 47 18.39 -3.61 -14.18
C ARG A 47 18.54 -2.40 -15.11
N ASP A 48 19.45 -2.50 -16.08
CA ASP A 48 19.54 -1.52 -17.16
C ASP A 48 18.47 -1.73 -18.24
N ALA A 49 18.32 -0.73 -19.13
CA ALA A 49 17.36 -0.75 -20.22
C ALA A 49 17.58 -1.92 -21.22
N GLY A 50 18.77 -2.54 -21.20
CA GLY A 50 19.10 -3.73 -21.99
C GLY A 50 18.90 -5.06 -21.24
N GLY A 51 18.39 -5.02 -20.01
CA GLY A 51 18.12 -6.20 -19.18
C GLY A 51 19.33 -6.76 -18.44
N ARG A 52 20.50 -6.10 -18.47
CA ARG A 52 21.67 -6.50 -17.68
C ARG A 52 21.56 -5.93 -16.27
N ILE A 53 21.91 -6.74 -15.27
CA ILE A 53 21.94 -6.31 -13.87
C ILE A 53 23.24 -5.54 -13.63
N ARG A 54 23.12 -4.28 -13.22
CA ARG A 54 24.22 -3.44 -12.77
C ARG A 54 24.33 -3.56 -11.26
N GLU A 55 25.48 -4.04 -10.82
CA GLU A 55 25.81 -4.20 -9.42
C GLU A 55 26.63 -3.00 -8.93
N ARG A 56 26.14 -2.32 -7.90
CA ARG A 56 26.77 -1.13 -7.32
C ARG A 56 26.64 -1.16 -5.80
N CYS A 57 27.50 -0.46 -5.09
CA CYS A 57 27.25 -0.14 -3.69
C CYS A 57 27.72 1.27 -3.33
N ASP A 58 27.12 1.85 -2.31
CA ASP A 58 27.67 2.99 -1.58
C ASP A 58 28.27 2.49 -0.29
N LEU A 59 29.54 2.78 -0.04
CA LEU A 59 30.31 2.37 1.14
C LEU A 59 30.59 3.58 2.04
N ARG A 60 30.32 3.42 3.33
CA ARG A 60 30.58 4.42 4.36
C ARG A 60 32.01 4.26 4.88
N TYR A 61 32.91 5.08 4.38
CA TYR A 61 34.28 5.17 4.88
C TYR A 61 34.67 6.65 4.92
N SER A 62 35.07 7.18 6.07
CA SER A 62 35.22 8.64 6.24
C SER A 62 36.37 9.22 5.41
N ALA A 63 37.48 8.47 5.31
CA ALA A 63 38.68 8.87 4.58
C ALA A 63 38.64 8.44 3.09
N PHE A 64 37.46 8.18 2.51
CA PHE A 64 37.37 7.71 1.13
C PHE A 64 37.93 8.70 0.09
N ARG A 65 37.98 9.99 0.44
CA ARG A 65 38.55 11.05 -0.41
C ARG A 65 40.07 10.96 -0.53
N GLU A 66 40.72 10.24 0.38
CA GLU A 66 42.17 10.02 0.39
C GLU A 66 42.58 8.76 -0.38
N LEU A 67 41.61 7.95 -0.83
CA LEU A 67 41.87 6.74 -1.59
C LEU A 67 42.42 7.08 -2.99
N PRO A 68 43.33 6.26 -3.55
CA PRO A 68 43.79 6.44 -4.91
C PRO A 68 42.63 6.38 -5.90
N ALA A 69 42.64 7.30 -6.88
CA ALA A 69 41.64 7.37 -7.93
C ALA A 69 41.59 6.06 -8.74
N ARG A 70 40.37 5.56 -8.99
CA ARG A 70 40.10 4.33 -9.74
C ARG A 70 38.82 4.49 -10.55
N ASP A 71 38.78 3.86 -11.71
CA ASP A 71 37.68 4.00 -12.67
C ASP A 71 36.34 3.45 -12.15
N TYR A 72 36.39 2.53 -11.19
CA TYR A 72 35.21 1.95 -10.55
C TYR A 72 34.78 2.67 -9.27
N PHE A 73 35.49 3.72 -8.86
CA PHE A 73 35.10 4.60 -7.75
C PHE A 73 34.42 5.87 -8.24
N THR A 74 33.41 6.28 -7.49
CA THR A 74 32.58 7.45 -7.74
C THR A 74 32.14 8.05 -6.41
N GLN A 75 31.53 9.24 -6.45
CA GLN A 75 30.71 9.68 -5.33
C GLN A 75 29.50 8.76 -5.17
N GLY A 76 29.00 8.60 -3.94
CA GLY A 76 27.85 7.73 -3.66
C GLY A 76 26.67 7.98 -4.60
N PHE A 77 26.09 6.89 -5.10
CA PHE A 77 24.99 6.89 -6.06
C PHE A 77 23.68 7.39 -5.44
N ARG A 78 23.41 6.97 -4.20
CA ARG A 78 22.19 7.29 -3.44
C ARG A 78 22.51 7.92 -2.09
N MET A 79 23.73 7.72 -1.57
CA MET A 79 24.19 8.25 -0.30
C MET A 79 25.23 9.36 -0.53
N PRO A 80 24.84 10.65 -0.44
CA PRO A 80 25.78 11.75 -0.54
C PRO A 80 26.86 11.65 0.55
N GLY A 81 28.13 11.83 0.15
CA GLY A 81 29.27 11.77 1.06
C GLY A 81 29.78 10.36 1.35
N TRP A 82 29.27 9.34 0.64
CA TRP A 82 29.78 7.96 0.69
C TRP A 82 30.59 7.65 -0.56
N LEU A 83 31.35 6.56 -0.52
CA LEU A 83 32.12 6.04 -1.66
C LEU A 83 31.21 5.18 -2.54
N GLY A 84 30.91 5.62 -3.75
CA GLY A 84 30.18 4.83 -4.74
C GLY A 84 31.12 3.86 -5.46
N VAL A 85 30.81 2.58 -5.46
CA VAL A 85 31.59 1.49 -6.07
C VAL A 85 30.79 0.80 -7.18
N ARG A 86 31.39 0.64 -8.36
CA ARG A 86 30.85 -0.16 -9.46
C ARG A 86 31.51 -1.54 -9.47
N PHE A 87 30.71 -2.60 -9.53
CA PHE A 87 31.21 -3.97 -9.60
C PHE A 87 31.29 -4.42 -11.06
N GLY A 88 32.48 -4.83 -11.46
CA GLY A 88 32.81 -5.20 -12.84
C GLY A 88 34.08 -6.06 -12.91
N ALA A 89 34.58 -6.27 -14.13
CA ALA A 89 35.81 -7.04 -14.35
C ALA A 89 37.06 -6.25 -13.89
N GLU A 90 36.97 -4.92 -13.95
CA GLU A 90 37.96 -3.93 -13.57
C GLU A 90 38.08 -3.72 -12.05
N THR A 91 37.11 -4.20 -11.27
CA THR A 91 37.13 -4.01 -9.80
C THR A 91 38.22 -4.86 -9.16
N GLU A 92 39.23 -4.19 -8.59
CA GLU A 92 40.34 -4.82 -7.87
C GLU A 92 39.86 -5.40 -6.53
N ARG A 93 39.60 -6.70 -6.52
CA ARG A 93 39.04 -7.42 -5.36
C ARG A 93 39.79 -7.16 -4.05
N ALA A 94 41.10 -7.37 -4.03
CA ALA A 94 41.89 -7.27 -2.80
C ALA A 94 41.84 -5.85 -2.21
N PHE A 95 41.89 -4.83 -3.07
CA PHE A 95 41.85 -3.44 -2.63
C PHE A 95 40.47 -3.06 -2.09
N LEU A 96 39.39 -3.40 -2.81
CA LEU A 96 38.03 -3.09 -2.37
C LEU A 96 37.68 -3.78 -1.04
N LEU A 97 38.09 -5.05 -0.87
CA LEU A 97 37.90 -5.76 0.40
C LEU A 97 38.68 -5.10 1.55
N HIS A 98 39.90 -4.63 1.29
CA HIS A 98 40.66 -3.88 2.31
C HIS A 98 39.98 -2.56 2.68
N VAL A 99 39.44 -1.79 1.71
CA VAL A 99 38.68 -0.57 2.02
C VAL A 99 37.40 -0.90 2.80
N PHE A 100 36.76 -2.03 2.49
CA PHE A 100 35.63 -2.52 3.26
C PHE A 100 36.04 -2.88 4.70
N ASP A 101 37.18 -3.54 4.90
CA ASP A 101 37.73 -3.82 6.24
C ASP A 101 37.94 -2.52 7.03
N LEU A 102 38.56 -1.51 6.42
CA LEU A 102 38.75 -0.19 7.05
C LEU A 102 37.43 0.48 7.43
N ALA A 103 36.40 0.36 6.58
CA ALA A 103 35.07 0.88 6.88
C ALA A 103 34.41 0.18 8.08
N VAL A 104 34.58 -1.13 8.19
CA VAL A 104 34.10 -1.93 9.32
C VAL A 104 34.89 -1.59 10.59
N GLU A 105 36.22 -1.51 10.51
CA GLU A 105 37.12 -1.16 11.60
C GLU A 105 36.84 0.24 12.15
N GLU A 106 36.68 1.25 11.28
CA GLU A 106 36.36 2.63 11.70
C GLU A 106 35.05 2.69 12.51
N GLU A 107 34.02 1.95 12.12
CA GLU A 107 32.77 1.88 12.88
C GLU A 107 32.90 1.05 14.16
N ALA A 108 33.76 0.02 14.19
CA ALA A 108 34.05 -0.75 15.38
C ALA A 108 34.86 0.06 16.41
N GLU A 109 35.86 0.83 15.97
CA GLU A 109 36.68 1.69 16.83
C GLU A 109 35.85 2.76 17.54
N LYS A 110 34.81 3.29 16.91
CA LYS A 110 33.86 4.22 17.55
C LYS A 110 33.14 3.58 18.74
N VAL A 111 32.85 2.29 18.67
CA VAL A 111 32.21 1.53 19.76
C VAL A 111 33.26 1.10 20.80
N GLU A 112 34.44 0.67 20.40
CA GLU A 112 35.51 0.34 21.35
C GLU A 112 35.99 1.57 22.14
N GLY A 113 36.13 2.72 21.49
CA GLY A 113 36.45 4.00 22.13
C GLY A 113 35.46 4.34 23.24
N TYR A 114 34.16 4.12 22.99
CA TYR A 114 33.12 4.27 24.00
C TYR A 114 33.40 3.43 25.25
N TYR A 115 33.70 2.14 25.13
CA TYR A 115 33.98 1.30 26.31
C TYR A 115 35.33 1.54 26.98
N ARG A 116 36.35 2.01 26.24
CA ARG A 116 37.64 2.40 26.84
C ARG A 116 37.51 3.65 27.71
N GLU A 117 36.65 4.58 27.30
CA GLU A 117 36.42 5.85 28.00
C GLU A 117 35.36 5.73 29.11
N THR A 118 34.45 4.76 29.00
CA THR A 118 33.44 4.49 30.02
C THR A 118 34.03 3.61 31.11
N ALA A 119 34.45 4.21 32.23
CA ALA A 119 34.91 3.46 33.39
C ALA A 119 33.82 2.48 33.86
N ILE A 120 34.06 1.17 33.80
CA ILE A 120 33.25 0.19 34.54
C ILE A 120 33.48 0.54 36.01
N PRO A 121 32.47 1.04 36.75
CA PRO A 121 32.68 1.32 38.17
C PRO A 121 33.18 0.04 38.84
N GLY A 122 34.30 0.15 39.56
CA GLY A 122 34.83 -0.97 40.33
C GLY A 122 33.72 -1.50 41.23
N ARG A 123 33.48 -2.82 41.20
CA ARG A 123 32.41 -3.54 41.91
C ARG A 123 32.20 -3.01 43.34
N SER A 124 31.36 -2.00 43.46
CA SER A 124 30.89 -1.44 44.72
C SER A 124 29.38 -1.65 44.69
N GLU A 125 28.94 -2.60 45.53
CA GLU A 125 27.54 -3.06 45.73
C GLU A 125 26.62 -2.95 44.51
N LEU A 126 26.92 -3.70 43.45
CA LEU A 126 25.93 -3.92 42.39
C LEU A 126 24.79 -4.80 42.91
N PRO A 127 23.53 -4.52 42.56
CA PRO A 127 22.42 -5.40 42.92
C PRO A 127 22.70 -6.83 42.41
N ALA A 128 22.53 -7.84 43.26
CA ALA A 128 22.86 -9.23 42.93
C ALA A 128 22.16 -9.74 41.65
N ARG A 129 20.93 -9.25 41.36
CA ARG A 129 20.22 -9.56 40.12
C ARG A 129 20.91 -8.97 38.88
N ILE A 130 21.47 -7.76 38.97
CA ILE A 130 22.26 -7.15 37.89
C ILE A 130 23.56 -7.92 37.65
N GLU A 131 24.23 -8.37 38.71
CA GLU A 131 25.42 -9.22 38.57
C GLU A 131 25.08 -10.57 37.92
N ALA A 132 23.96 -11.18 38.30
CA ALA A 132 23.52 -12.48 37.79
C ALA A 132 23.18 -12.47 36.29
N ILE A 133 22.74 -11.32 35.74
CA ILE A 133 22.42 -11.18 34.30
C ILE A 133 23.63 -11.49 33.42
N TYR A 134 24.84 -11.09 33.84
CA TYR A 134 26.06 -11.35 33.06
C TYR A 134 26.41 -12.85 32.98
N ALA A 135 25.80 -13.68 33.83
CA ALA A 135 25.93 -15.14 33.78
C ALA A 135 24.83 -15.82 32.94
N CYS A 136 23.83 -15.07 32.46
CA CYS A 136 22.81 -15.60 31.56
C CYS A 136 23.36 -15.71 30.13
N GLU A 137 23.23 -16.89 29.52
CA GLU A 137 23.71 -17.12 28.15
C GLU A 137 22.72 -16.64 27.07
N ASP A 138 21.43 -16.57 27.40
CA ASP A 138 20.38 -16.16 26.47
C ASP A 138 19.56 -14.97 26.99
N PHE A 139 19.19 -14.09 26.05
CA PHE A 139 18.45 -12.86 26.33
C PHE A 139 17.07 -13.12 26.96
N LEU A 140 16.35 -14.15 26.52
CA LEU A 140 14.99 -14.42 26.98
C LEU A 140 14.97 -14.86 28.45
N SER A 141 15.86 -15.76 28.84
CA SER A 141 16.02 -16.18 30.23
C SER A 141 16.41 -15.00 31.11
N ALA A 142 17.34 -14.16 30.64
CA ALA A 142 17.72 -12.95 31.37
C ALA A 142 16.51 -11.98 31.51
N ALA A 143 15.72 -11.79 30.45
CA ALA A 143 14.56 -10.90 30.46
C ALA A 143 13.46 -11.39 31.39
N ARG A 144 13.17 -12.70 31.40
CA ARG A 144 12.25 -13.35 32.35
C ARG A 144 12.75 -13.24 33.78
N ALA A 145 14.04 -13.49 34.00
CA ALA A 145 14.67 -13.35 35.31
C ALA A 145 14.69 -11.90 35.81
N MET A 146 14.44 -10.92 34.94
CA MET A 146 14.37 -9.50 35.25
C MET A 146 12.96 -8.93 35.06
N GLU A 147 11.94 -9.75 34.85
CA GLU A 147 10.62 -9.27 34.46
C GLU A 147 9.98 -8.32 35.49
N ASP A 148 10.08 -8.67 36.77
CA ASP A 148 9.58 -7.91 37.93
C ASP A 148 10.61 -6.93 38.51
N TYR A 149 11.82 -6.86 37.94
CA TYR A 149 12.87 -5.99 38.48
C TYR A 149 12.61 -4.52 38.15
N GLU A 150 12.68 -3.67 39.17
CA GLU A 150 12.67 -2.23 39.05
C GLU A 150 13.93 -1.64 39.69
N ASP A 151 14.40 -0.52 39.15
CA ASP A 151 15.52 0.25 39.70
C ASP A 151 15.12 1.73 39.80
N ASN A 152 15.93 2.52 40.49
CA ASN A 152 15.70 3.94 40.73
C ASN A 152 16.96 4.80 40.47
N SER A 153 17.90 4.27 39.70
CA SER A 153 19.14 4.94 39.31
C SER A 153 19.11 5.33 37.83
N PRO A 154 18.61 6.54 37.50
CA PRO A 154 18.49 6.99 36.12
C PRO A 154 19.86 7.12 35.44
N PHE A 155 19.89 6.89 34.12
CA PHE A 155 21.08 7.05 33.28
C PHE A 155 20.82 8.12 32.22
N ALA A 156 21.61 9.20 32.25
CA ALA A 156 21.48 10.34 31.34
C ALA A 156 22.35 10.22 30.08
N GLY A 157 23.19 9.19 29.97
CA GLY A 157 24.04 8.96 28.81
C GLY A 157 23.31 8.28 27.65
N THR A 158 24.05 8.04 26.57
CA THR A 158 23.56 7.29 25.41
C THR A 158 24.38 6.02 25.21
N VAL A 159 23.70 4.94 24.89
CA VAL A 159 24.35 3.66 24.54
C VAL A 159 24.44 3.59 23.00
N PRO A 160 25.64 3.60 22.40
CA PRO A 160 25.83 3.64 20.95
C PRO A 160 25.74 2.25 20.29
N LEU A 161 25.03 1.32 20.91
CA LEU A 161 24.88 -0.06 20.47
C LEU A 161 23.59 -0.24 19.69
N TYR A 162 23.65 -1.08 18.66
CA TYR A 162 22.47 -1.50 17.94
C TYR A 162 22.01 -2.87 18.40
N GLN A 163 20.79 -2.89 18.92
CA GLN A 163 20.18 -4.08 19.49
C GLN A 163 21.12 -4.81 20.45
N PRO A 164 21.57 -4.16 21.53
CA PRO A 164 22.38 -4.85 22.52
C PRO A 164 21.58 -5.95 23.23
N GLU A 165 22.30 -6.88 23.84
CA GLU A 165 21.82 -7.72 24.93
C GLU A 165 22.10 -7.01 26.27
N TYR A 166 21.50 -7.48 27.37
CA TYR A 166 21.81 -6.89 28.67
C TYR A 166 23.29 -7.01 29.05
N ARG A 167 23.96 -8.10 28.68
CA ARG A 167 25.39 -8.31 28.95
C ARG A 167 26.31 -7.35 28.23
N ASP A 168 25.81 -6.68 27.18
CA ASP A 168 26.59 -5.70 26.44
C ASP A 168 26.56 -4.32 27.12
N LEU A 169 25.59 -4.10 28.02
CA LEU A 169 25.47 -2.87 28.79
C LEU A 169 26.38 -2.91 30.02
N THR A 170 26.92 -1.77 30.40
CA THR A 170 27.61 -1.60 31.69
C THR A 170 26.59 -1.68 32.84
N PRO A 171 27.03 -1.94 34.09
CA PRO A 171 26.08 -2.03 35.20
C PRO A 171 25.28 -0.75 35.42
N ASN A 172 25.88 0.43 35.21
CA ASN A 172 25.17 1.71 35.30
C ASN A 172 24.13 1.89 34.20
N GLU A 173 24.45 1.46 32.97
CA GLU A 173 23.49 1.46 31.86
C GLU A 173 22.33 0.52 32.13
N LEU A 174 22.57 -0.68 32.67
CA LEU A 174 21.51 -1.62 33.05
C LEU A 174 20.60 -1.04 34.12
N ARG A 175 21.15 -0.48 35.19
CA ARG A 175 20.34 0.18 36.23
C ARG A 175 19.52 1.34 35.65
N GLY A 176 20.12 2.11 34.74
CA GLY A 176 19.44 3.14 33.97
C GLY A 176 18.28 2.61 33.13
N TYR A 177 18.52 1.51 32.41
CA TYR A 177 17.52 0.83 31.59
C TYR A 177 16.34 0.35 32.43
N PHE A 178 16.60 -0.33 33.54
CA PHE A 178 15.53 -0.84 34.41
C PHE A 178 14.75 0.29 35.11
N THR A 179 15.40 1.41 35.41
CA THR A 179 14.72 2.63 35.90
C THR A 179 13.79 3.21 34.83
N TRP A 180 14.28 3.36 33.60
CA TRP A 180 13.50 3.86 32.46
C TRP A 180 12.36 2.93 32.07
N ARG A 181 12.61 1.61 32.03
CA ARG A 181 11.61 0.58 31.74
C ARG A 181 10.49 0.58 32.78
N ALA A 182 10.82 0.72 34.07
CA ALA A 182 9.81 0.78 35.12
C ALA A 182 8.90 2.02 34.97
N ALA A 183 9.48 3.18 34.64
CA ALA A 183 8.71 4.38 34.33
C ALA A 183 7.79 4.18 33.11
N LEU A 184 8.32 3.62 32.02
CA LEU A 184 7.52 3.29 30.82
C LEU A 184 6.33 2.39 31.12
N ARG A 185 6.54 1.32 31.92
CA ARG A 185 5.46 0.39 32.29
C ARG A 185 4.38 1.02 33.18
N ARG A 186 4.70 2.12 33.87
CA ARG A 186 3.71 2.96 34.59
C ARG A 186 3.01 4.00 33.70
N GLY A 187 3.35 4.06 32.41
CA GLY A 187 2.83 5.05 31.46
C GLY A 187 3.57 6.37 31.47
N GLU A 188 4.74 6.45 32.10
CA GLU A 188 5.61 7.63 32.11
C GLU A 188 6.60 7.55 30.94
N PHE A 189 6.31 8.25 29.84
CA PHE A 189 7.15 8.23 28.65
C PHE A 189 8.18 9.36 28.66
N SER A 190 9.47 8.99 28.69
CA SER A 190 10.60 9.92 28.56
C SER A 190 11.54 9.48 27.44
N PRO A 191 12.12 10.40 26.65
CA PRO A 191 13.04 10.04 25.57
C PRO A 191 14.30 9.36 26.11
N HIS A 192 14.78 8.36 25.39
CA HIS A 192 16.07 7.71 25.61
C HIS A 192 16.67 7.21 24.28
N CYS A 193 17.87 6.65 24.31
CA CYS A 193 18.54 6.14 23.12
C CYS A 193 17.84 4.90 22.54
N ASP A 194 18.02 4.68 21.24
CA ASP A 194 17.39 3.56 20.52
C ASP A 194 17.75 2.19 21.12
N ALA A 195 18.94 2.04 21.72
CA ALA A 195 19.37 0.81 22.39
C ALA A 195 18.40 0.36 23.49
N PHE A 196 17.94 1.30 24.34
CA PHE A 196 16.96 1.01 25.39
C PHE A 196 15.61 0.64 24.78
N VAL A 197 15.20 1.34 23.73
CA VAL A 197 13.93 1.04 23.05
C VAL A 197 13.99 -0.34 22.39
N TYR A 198 15.10 -0.73 21.77
CA TYR A 198 15.28 -2.05 21.19
C TYR A 198 15.19 -3.16 22.23
N LEU A 199 15.80 -2.98 23.40
CA LEU A 199 15.67 -3.92 24.53
C LEU A 199 14.21 -4.06 24.95
N TYR A 200 13.52 -2.95 25.21
CA TYR A 200 12.13 -2.95 25.69
C TYR A 200 11.15 -3.58 24.69
N LEU A 201 11.25 -3.22 23.41
CA LEU A 201 10.41 -3.81 22.38
C LEU A 201 10.68 -5.30 22.19
N SER A 202 11.93 -5.73 22.37
CA SER A 202 12.30 -7.14 22.29
C SER A 202 11.75 -7.93 23.48
N GLU A 203 11.79 -7.37 24.69
CA GLU A 203 11.12 -7.94 25.87
C GLU A 203 9.64 -8.18 25.59
N LEU A 204 8.92 -7.14 25.13
CA LEU A 204 7.49 -7.23 24.83
C LEU A 204 7.16 -8.32 23.79
N MET A 205 7.91 -8.35 22.69
CA MET A 205 7.71 -9.34 21.62
C MET A 205 8.11 -10.76 22.03
N LEU A 206 8.97 -10.92 23.03
CA LEU A 206 9.29 -12.23 23.61
C LEU A 206 8.34 -12.62 24.76
N GLY A 207 7.29 -11.84 25.00
CA GLY A 207 6.27 -12.10 26.02
C GLY A 207 6.71 -11.78 27.44
N VAL A 208 7.65 -10.84 27.62
CA VAL A 208 8.06 -10.34 28.93
C VAL A 208 7.28 -9.06 29.23
N GLY A 209 6.46 -9.08 30.28
CA GLY A 209 5.59 -7.98 30.66
C GLY A 209 4.25 -7.92 29.91
N ALA A 210 3.87 -8.96 29.16
CA ALA A 210 2.57 -9.09 28.50
C ALA A 210 2.12 -10.56 28.51
N ALA A 211 0.83 -10.82 28.80
CA ALA A 211 0.34 -12.19 28.98
C ALA A 211 0.09 -12.93 27.65
N ASN A 212 -0.18 -12.20 26.58
CA ASN A 212 -0.53 -12.75 25.28
C ASN A 212 -0.20 -11.77 24.14
N ALA A 213 -0.29 -12.25 22.90
CA ALA A 213 0.05 -11.46 21.71
C ALA A 213 -0.82 -10.21 21.52
N ALA A 214 -2.09 -10.24 21.97
CA ALA A 214 -2.97 -9.07 21.88
C ALA A 214 -2.51 -7.96 22.83
N GLU A 215 -2.21 -8.31 24.08
CA GLU A 215 -1.64 -7.38 25.06
C GLU A 215 -0.27 -6.83 24.62
N THR A 216 0.60 -7.68 24.06
CA THR A 216 1.88 -7.22 23.50
C THR A 216 1.65 -6.15 22.43
N LEU A 217 0.72 -6.38 21.50
CA LEU A 217 0.42 -5.40 20.46
C LEU A 217 -0.24 -4.14 21.01
N ASP A 218 -1.11 -4.24 22.02
CA ASP A 218 -1.70 -3.08 22.71
C ASP A 218 -0.62 -2.22 23.37
N CYS A 219 0.34 -2.85 24.05
CA CYS A 219 1.51 -2.17 24.63
C CYS A 219 2.38 -1.51 23.55
N MET A 220 2.60 -2.18 22.41
CA MET A 220 3.34 -1.60 21.28
C MET A 220 2.59 -0.40 20.68
N ASP A 221 1.27 -0.47 20.53
CA ASP A 221 0.46 0.61 19.99
C ASP A 221 0.40 1.82 20.93
N ALA A 222 0.28 1.58 22.23
CA ALA A 222 0.40 2.62 23.26
C ALA A 222 1.78 3.26 23.25
N PHE A 223 2.84 2.45 23.17
CA PHE A 223 4.21 2.94 23.05
C PHE A 223 4.38 3.82 21.81
N ALA A 224 3.89 3.39 20.65
CA ALA A 224 4.00 4.17 19.43
C ALA A 224 3.28 5.52 19.53
N SER A 225 2.07 5.50 20.09
CA SER A 225 1.21 6.68 20.23
C SER A 225 1.74 7.71 21.23
N ALA A 226 2.48 7.27 22.25
CA ALA A 226 3.07 8.17 23.25
C ALA A 226 4.51 8.57 22.91
N TYR A 227 5.35 7.61 22.49
CA TYR A 227 6.78 7.82 22.31
C TYR A 227 7.12 8.40 20.92
N PHE A 228 6.64 7.77 19.84
CA PHE A 228 6.99 8.23 18.48
C PHE A 228 6.25 9.50 18.07
N VAL A 229 4.98 9.65 18.48
CA VAL A 229 4.21 10.88 18.23
C VAL A 229 4.82 12.09 18.94
N ALA A 230 5.46 11.89 20.10
CA ALA A 230 6.23 12.93 20.79
C ALA A 230 7.56 13.30 20.09
N GLY A 231 7.87 12.69 18.94
CA GLY A 231 9.08 12.95 18.17
C GLY A 231 10.32 12.22 18.69
N TYR A 232 10.16 11.21 19.55
CA TYR A 232 11.28 10.44 20.09
C TYR A 232 11.66 9.25 19.18
N GLY A 233 12.90 8.77 19.35
CA GLY A 233 13.44 7.63 18.59
C GLY A 233 13.84 7.98 17.16
N SER A 234 14.87 7.30 16.64
CA SER A 234 15.33 7.57 15.28
C SER A 234 14.33 7.12 14.21
N GLU A 235 14.43 7.69 13.01
CA GLU A 235 13.67 7.23 11.83
C GLU A 235 13.94 5.74 11.52
N ALA A 236 15.16 5.27 11.79
CA ALA A 236 15.52 3.87 11.58
C ALA A 236 14.77 2.95 12.54
N LEU A 237 14.70 3.32 13.82
CA LEU A 237 13.92 2.61 14.84
C LEU A 237 12.43 2.60 14.47
N GLN A 238 11.85 3.75 14.10
CA GLN A 238 10.43 3.84 13.74
C GLN A 238 10.08 2.97 12.51
N ARG A 239 10.97 2.92 11.51
CA ARG A 239 10.80 2.05 10.34
C ARG A 239 10.85 0.57 10.71
N ASN A 240 11.83 0.17 11.53
CA ASN A 240 11.97 -1.20 12.01
C ASN A 240 10.73 -1.61 12.83
N PHE A 241 10.28 -0.73 13.74
CA PHE A 241 9.10 -0.95 14.57
C PHE A 241 7.81 -1.20 13.77
N LYS A 242 7.60 -0.46 12.66
CA LYS A 242 6.45 -0.70 11.76
C LYS A 242 6.47 -2.14 11.21
N ASN A 243 7.63 -2.60 10.74
CA ASN A 243 7.79 -3.97 10.25
C ASN A 243 7.59 -5.00 11.36
N TRP A 244 8.16 -4.77 12.55
CA TRP A 244 8.06 -5.71 13.67
C TRP A 244 6.64 -5.91 14.16
N ARG A 245 5.82 -4.86 14.27
CA ARG A 245 4.39 -5.02 14.61
C ARG A 245 3.66 -5.90 13.61
N PHE A 246 3.87 -5.65 12.31
CA PHE A 246 3.29 -6.48 11.26
C PHE A 246 3.75 -7.94 11.37
N GLU A 247 5.05 -8.17 11.46
CA GLU A 247 5.65 -9.52 11.49
C GLU A 247 5.23 -10.30 12.74
N TYR A 248 5.22 -9.63 13.90
CA TYR A 248 4.74 -10.19 15.16
C TYR A 248 3.26 -10.58 15.07
N ALA A 249 2.41 -9.69 14.55
CA ALA A 249 0.98 -9.96 14.46
C ALA A 249 0.66 -11.12 13.49
N VAL A 250 1.38 -11.21 12.37
CA VAL A 250 1.27 -12.34 11.43
C VAL A 250 1.72 -13.64 12.08
N LEU A 251 2.88 -13.70 12.72
CA LEU A 251 3.41 -14.92 13.35
C LEU A 251 2.53 -15.43 14.49
N ASN A 252 1.85 -14.53 15.21
CA ASN A 252 0.92 -14.88 16.27
C ASN A 252 -0.52 -15.12 15.79
N ARG A 253 -0.76 -15.15 14.47
CA ARG A 253 -2.09 -15.38 13.85
C ARG A 253 -3.17 -14.43 14.38
N VAL A 254 -2.82 -13.17 14.59
CA VAL A 254 -3.75 -12.13 15.04
C VAL A 254 -4.82 -11.89 13.99
N ASP A 255 -6.00 -11.42 14.40
CA ASP A 255 -7.10 -11.11 13.48
C ASP A 255 -6.63 -10.23 12.30
N ALA A 256 -7.04 -10.62 11.09
CA ALA A 256 -6.60 -9.98 9.86
C ALA A 256 -6.89 -8.47 9.90
N ALA A 257 -8.06 -8.02 10.35
CA ALA A 257 -8.40 -6.60 10.37
C ALA A 257 -7.42 -5.77 11.19
N ARG A 258 -6.90 -6.32 12.31
CA ARG A 258 -5.84 -5.66 13.09
C ARG A 258 -4.50 -5.68 12.36
N VAL A 259 -4.11 -6.79 11.74
CA VAL A 259 -2.86 -6.87 10.96
C VAL A 259 -2.86 -5.87 9.81
N ARG A 260 -4.01 -5.62 9.19
CA ARG A 260 -4.17 -4.62 8.11
C ARG A 260 -3.86 -3.18 8.51
N ALA A 261 -3.89 -2.87 9.81
CA ALA A 261 -3.49 -1.57 10.34
C ALA A 261 -1.96 -1.40 10.39
N TYR A 262 -1.21 -2.50 10.37
CA TYR A 262 0.27 -2.50 10.40
C TYR A 262 0.88 -2.73 9.02
N GLU A 263 0.07 -3.03 8.00
CA GLU A 263 0.53 -3.22 6.63
C GLU A 263 1.23 -1.99 6.07
N ASN A 264 2.18 -2.22 5.15
CA ASN A 264 2.66 -1.13 4.31
C ASN A 264 1.48 -0.64 3.43
N PRO A 265 1.10 0.65 3.49
CA PRO A 265 -0.02 1.18 2.71
C PRO A 265 0.10 0.90 1.20
N ALA A 266 1.31 0.98 0.64
CA ALA A 266 1.54 0.75 -0.79
C ALA A 266 1.37 -0.73 -1.20
N LEU A 267 1.61 -1.68 -0.29
CA LEU A 267 1.32 -3.11 -0.53
C LEU A 267 -0.15 -3.42 -0.30
N ARG A 268 -0.76 -2.77 0.69
CA ARG A 268 -2.19 -2.91 0.97
C ARG A 268 -3.04 -2.42 -0.20
N HIS A 269 -2.81 -1.20 -0.69
CA HIS A 269 -3.56 -0.67 -1.83
C HIS A 269 -3.35 -1.50 -3.10
N TRP A 270 -2.14 -2.04 -3.27
CA TRP A 270 -1.83 -2.95 -4.37
C TRP A 270 -2.66 -4.23 -4.29
N ASP A 271 -2.69 -4.89 -3.13
CA ASP A 271 -3.49 -6.10 -2.92
C ASP A 271 -5.01 -5.82 -3.04
N GLU A 272 -5.49 -4.70 -2.48
CA GLU A 272 -6.89 -4.27 -2.58
C GLU A 272 -7.31 -4.05 -4.05
N ALA A 273 -6.52 -3.30 -4.81
CA ALA A 273 -6.78 -3.06 -6.22
C ALA A 273 -6.77 -4.37 -7.03
N LEU A 274 -5.76 -5.23 -6.83
CA LEU A 274 -5.70 -6.50 -7.55
C LEU A 274 -6.83 -7.46 -7.18
N THR A 275 -7.31 -7.45 -5.94
CA THR A 275 -8.42 -8.30 -5.51
C THR A 275 -9.68 -7.95 -6.31
N VAL A 276 -9.96 -6.65 -6.45
CA VAL A 276 -11.06 -6.15 -7.27
C VAL A 276 -10.85 -6.47 -8.75
N LEU A 277 -9.66 -6.21 -9.30
CA LEU A 277 -9.39 -6.37 -10.72
C LEU A 277 -9.30 -7.84 -11.16
N ARG A 278 -9.03 -8.78 -10.26
CA ARG A 278 -8.98 -10.23 -10.55
C ARG A 278 -10.38 -10.82 -10.71
N GLU A 279 -11.32 -10.36 -9.90
CA GLU A 279 -12.70 -10.87 -9.88
C GLU A 279 -13.72 -9.74 -10.10
N PRO A 280 -13.63 -9.00 -11.21
CA PRO A 280 -14.40 -7.75 -11.40
C PRO A 280 -15.91 -7.99 -11.56
N GLU A 281 -16.33 -9.22 -11.87
CA GLU A 281 -17.75 -9.62 -11.94
C GLU A 281 -18.46 -9.61 -10.59
N LYS A 282 -17.71 -9.76 -9.48
CA LYS A 282 -18.26 -9.74 -8.12
C LYS A 282 -18.31 -8.35 -7.51
N GLN A 283 -17.81 -7.35 -8.22
CA GLN A 283 -17.54 -6.02 -7.71
C GLN A 283 -18.46 -5.00 -8.38
N SER A 284 -18.83 -3.95 -7.64
CA SER A 284 -19.54 -2.78 -8.18
C SER A 284 -18.69 -2.05 -9.21
N ASP A 285 -19.33 -1.32 -10.11
CA ASP A 285 -18.65 -0.54 -11.16
C ASP A 285 -17.71 0.51 -10.57
N GLU A 286 -18.13 1.15 -9.48
CA GLU A 286 -17.36 2.15 -8.74
C GLU A 286 -16.09 1.54 -8.15
N ALA A 287 -16.18 0.33 -7.58
CA ALA A 287 -15.02 -0.38 -7.02
C ALA A 287 -14.01 -0.75 -8.11
N VAL A 288 -14.47 -1.29 -9.24
CA VAL A 288 -13.60 -1.63 -10.37
C VAL A 288 -12.91 -0.38 -10.91
N PHE A 289 -13.65 0.71 -11.08
CA PHE A 289 -13.08 1.98 -11.53
C PHE A 289 -12.07 2.55 -10.54
N ALA A 290 -12.37 2.53 -9.23
CA ALA A 290 -11.46 2.98 -8.18
C ALA A 290 -10.16 2.15 -8.18
N ALA A 291 -10.24 0.83 -8.35
CA ALA A 291 -9.07 -0.04 -8.44
C ALA A 291 -8.22 0.25 -9.69
N LEU A 292 -8.86 0.53 -10.83
CA LEU A 292 -8.15 0.99 -12.04
C LEU A 292 -7.50 2.36 -11.81
N ALA A 293 -8.14 3.25 -11.05
CA ALA A 293 -7.64 4.59 -10.75
C ALA A 293 -6.46 4.56 -9.78
N GLU A 294 -6.48 3.69 -8.77
CA GLU A 294 -5.37 3.49 -7.82
C GLU A 294 -4.08 3.11 -8.55
N LEU A 295 -4.18 2.23 -9.56
CA LEU A 295 -3.03 1.80 -10.37
C LEU A 295 -2.74 2.72 -11.57
N GLY A 296 -3.77 3.40 -12.08
CA GLY A 296 -3.72 4.26 -13.26
C GLY A 296 -3.32 5.71 -12.98
N GLY A 297 -3.50 6.17 -11.74
CA GLY A 297 -3.26 7.55 -11.31
C GLY A 297 -3.95 8.58 -12.19
N LYS A 298 -3.29 9.73 -12.41
CA LYS A 298 -3.76 10.80 -13.32
C LYS A 298 -4.06 10.38 -14.74
N LYS A 299 -3.36 9.36 -15.26
CA LYS A 299 -3.60 8.88 -16.62
C LYS A 299 -5.02 8.34 -16.82
N LEU A 300 -5.67 7.89 -15.75
CA LEU A 300 -7.09 7.56 -15.77
C LEU A 300 -7.97 8.70 -15.25
N THR A 301 -7.68 9.24 -14.07
CA THR A 301 -8.59 10.20 -13.40
C THR A 301 -8.73 11.53 -14.14
N GLU A 302 -7.69 11.97 -14.85
CA GLU A 302 -7.74 13.19 -15.68
C GLU A 302 -8.05 12.93 -17.16
N ALA A 303 -8.31 11.66 -17.52
CA ALA A 303 -8.63 11.29 -18.88
C ALA A 303 -9.85 12.05 -19.40
N ARG A 304 -9.79 12.43 -20.68
CA ARG A 304 -10.87 13.21 -21.33
C ARG A 304 -12.19 12.44 -21.35
N SER A 305 -12.14 11.13 -21.51
CA SER A 305 -13.34 10.28 -21.40
C SER A 305 -13.94 10.30 -20.01
N VAL A 306 -13.13 10.24 -18.94
CA VAL A 306 -13.61 10.34 -17.56
C VAL A 306 -14.27 11.69 -17.30
N LYS A 307 -13.59 12.80 -17.65
CA LYS A 307 -14.16 14.16 -17.51
C LYS A 307 -15.43 14.36 -18.35
N GLY A 308 -15.48 13.78 -19.55
CA GLY A 308 -16.61 13.94 -20.46
C GLY A 308 -17.82 13.05 -20.16
N LEU A 309 -17.61 11.88 -19.54
CA LEU A 309 -18.67 10.93 -19.17
C LEU A 309 -19.21 11.16 -17.76
N GLY A 310 -18.45 11.84 -16.89
CA GLY A 310 -18.86 12.11 -15.51
C GLY A 310 -19.18 10.82 -14.75
N ASP A 311 -20.32 10.78 -14.08
CA ASP A 311 -20.78 9.64 -13.27
C ASP A 311 -20.85 8.31 -14.06
N LYS A 312 -21.02 8.37 -15.39
CA LYS A 312 -21.04 7.18 -16.24
C LYS A 312 -19.66 6.59 -16.51
N ALA A 313 -18.57 7.27 -16.17
CA ALA A 313 -17.22 6.79 -16.42
C ALA A 313 -16.98 5.44 -15.73
N ALA A 314 -17.40 5.29 -14.47
CA ALA A 314 -17.23 4.07 -13.71
C ALA A 314 -17.91 2.88 -14.39
N PHE A 315 -19.18 3.04 -14.80
CA PHE A 315 -19.96 2.04 -15.52
C PHE A 315 -19.24 1.51 -16.77
N TYR A 316 -18.76 2.41 -17.65
CA TYR A 316 -18.12 1.99 -18.89
C TYR A 316 -16.73 1.39 -18.68
N TYR A 317 -15.89 2.00 -17.83
CA TYR A 317 -14.55 1.47 -17.56
C TYR A 317 -14.61 0.11 -16.85
N ALA A 318 -15.57 -0.09 -15.95
CA ALA A 318 -15.79 -1.37 -15.31
C ALA A 318 -16.20 -2.44 -16.33
N ALA A 319 -17.13 -2.14 -17.25
CA ALA A 319 -17.53 -3.08 -18.30
C ALA A 319 -16.40 -3.44 -19.26
N ILE A 320 -15.57 -2.45 -19.64
CA ILE A 320 -14.38 -2.66 -20.47
C ILE A 320 -13.40 -3.59 -19.73
N TRP A 321 -13.09 -3.29 -18.46
CA TRP A 321 -12.18 -4.12 -17.69
C TRP A 321 -12.70 -5.54 -17.52
N ARG A 322 -13.98 -5.73 -17.16
CA ARG A 322 -14.60 -7.07 -17.04
C ARG A 322 -14.41 -7.92 -18.30
N SER A 323 -14.63 -7.32 -19.47
CA SER A 323 -14.49 -8.02 -20.74
C SER A 323 -13.04 -8.30 -21.12
N SER A 324 -12.10 -7.46 -20.67
CA SER A 324 -10.66 -7.56 -20.98
C SER A 324 -9.83 -8.30 -19.92
N ALA A 325 -10.33 -8.43 -18.69
CA ALA A 325 -9.59 -8.98 -17.55
C ALA A 325 -9.05 -10.40 -17.81
N PRO A 326 -9.78 -11.34 -18.46
CA PRO A 326 -9.25 -12.67 -18.77
C PRO A 326 -8.01 -12.65 -19.68
N LEU A 327 -7.85 -11.61 -20.50
CA LEU A 327 -6.72 -11.44 -21.41
C LEU A 327 -5.59 -10.67 -20.73
N LEU A 328 -5.93 -9.62 -19.98
CA LEU A 328 -4.97 -8.62 -19.51
C LEU A 328 -4.48 -8.84 -18.09
N PHE A 329 -5.25 -9.46 -17.20
CA PHE A 329 -4.89 -9.51 -15.77
C PHE A 329 -3.52 -10.15 -15.56
N ALA A 330 -3.32 -11.38 -16.04
CA ALA A 330 -2.04 -12.07 -15.91
C ALA A 330 -0.91 -11.40 -16.73
N ALA A 331 -1.25 -10.75 -17.84
CA ALA A 331 -0.30 -10.05 -18.69
C ALA A 331 0.20 -8.73 -18.09
N CYS A 332 -0.62 -8.06 -17.28
CA CYS A 332 -0.32 -6.80 -16.62
C CYS A 332 0.24 -7.00 -15.21
N PHE A 333 -0.29 -7.94 -14.44
CA PHE A 333 0.02 -8.10 -13.02
C PHE A 333 0.79 -9.38 -12.68
N GLY A 334 0.97 -10.26 -13.67
CA GLY A 334 1.66 -11.54 -13.52
C GLY A 334 0.79 -12.61 -12.86
N SER A 335 1.45 -13.56 -12.23
CA SER A 335 0.85 -14.66 -11.48
C SER A 335 1.29 -14.62 -10.02
N LEU A 336 0.52 -15.29 -9.15
CA LEU A 336 0.88 -15.48 -7.74
C LEU A 336 2.29 -16.08 -7.63
N ARG A 337 3.16 -15.45 -6.83
CA ARG A 337 4.54 -15.87 -6.58
C ARG A 337 4.72 -16.34 -5.16
N ILE A 338 5.74 -17.18 -5.03
CA ILE A 338 6.24 -17.71 -3.76
C ILE A 338 7.57 -17.01 -3.52
N ARG A 339 7.70 -16.35 -2.37
CA ARG A 339 8.92 -15.64 -1.96
C ARG A 339 9.33 -16.07 -0.56
N GLU A 340 10.63 -16.23 -0.34
CA GLU A 340 11.17 -16.37 1.01
C GLU A 340 10.87 -15.10 1.83
N TRP A 341 10.19 -15.30 2.96
CA TRP A 341 9.91 -14.27 3.94
C TRP A 341 10.78 -14.50 5.17
N LYS A 342 11.50 -13.48 5.62
CA LYS A 342 12.41 -13.53 6.77
C LYS A 342 11.91 -12.58 7.87
N PRO A 343 10.94 -13.01 8.70
CA PRO A 343 10.49 -12.20 9.83
C PRO A 343 11.66 -11.86 10.74
N PHE A 344 11.70 -10.64 11.26
CA PHE A 344 12.72 -10.14 12.17
C PHE A 344 14.15 -10.31 11.63
N SER A 345 14.35 -10.20 10.32
CA SER A 345 15.68 -10.34 9.70
C SER A 345 16.73 -9.38 10.27
N ASP A 346 16.28 -8.23 10.76
CA ASP A 346 17.12 -7.22 11.39
C ASP A 346 17.20 -7.36 12.92
N ALA A 347 16.50 -8.31 13.53
CA ALA A 347 16.46 -8.57 14.97
C ALA A 347 16.65 -10.06 15.33
N PRO A 348 17.90 -10.58 15.28
CA PRO A 348 18.19 -12.01 15.47
C PRO A 348 17.69 -12.60 16.79
N ARG A 349 17.65 -11.81 17.87
CA ARG A 349 17.15 -12.25 19.19
C ARG A 349 15.67 -12.64 19.19
N LEU A 350 14.90 -12.15 18.22
CA LEU A 350 13.48 -12.48 18.07
C LEU A 350 13.24 -13.78 17.29
N ARG A 351 14.29 -14.53 16.95
CA ARG A 351 14.17 -15.86 16.35
C ARG A 351 13.28 -16.81 17.17
N ALA A 352 13.26 -16.67 18.50
CA ALA A 352 12.37 -17.45 19.35
C ALA A 352 10.88 -17.23 19.02
N VAL A 353 10.48 -16.05 18.56
CA VAL A 353 9.10 -15.77 18.10
C VAL A 353 8.78 -16.59 16.85
N CYS A 354 9.73 -16.67 15.91
CA CYS A 354 9.62 -17.50 14.72
C CYS A 354 9.52 -18.99 15.08
N GLU A 355 10.31 -19.45 16.04
CA GLU A 355 10.30 -20.84 16.52
C GLU A 355 8.96 -21.22 17.17
N CYS A 356 8.34 -20.29 17.92
CA CYS A 356 7.03 -20.49 18.51
C CYS A 356 5.90 -20.65 17.48
N ALA A 357 5.99 -19.98 16.31
CA ALA A 357 5.02 -20.16 15.23
C ALA A 357 5.05 -21.60 14.66
N GLY A 358 6.24 -22.20 14.63
CA GLY A 358 6.48 -23.60 14.29
C GLY A 358 6.26 -23.96 12.82
N GLN A 359 6.51 -25.23 12.49
CA GLN A 359 6.45 -25.77 11.12
C GLN A 359 5.01 -25.89 10.56
N GLY A 360 4.00 -25.87 11.43
CA GLY A 360 2.58 -25.83 11.05
C GLY A 360 2.02 -24.43 10.87
N PHE A 361 2.87 -23.40 10.82
CA PHE A 361 2.42 -22.03 10.63
C PHE A 361 1.78 -21.83 9.26
N SER A 362 0.57 -21.28 9.27
CA SER A 362 -0.16 -20.80 8.10
C SER A 362 -1.03 -19.63 8.53
N TYR A 363 -1.06 -18.59 7.72
CA TYR A 363 -1.79 -17.36 7.97
C TYR A 363 -2.25 -16.73 6.65
N GLN A 364 -3.55 -16.50 6.52
CA GLN A 364 -4.15 -15.82 5.38
C GLN A 364 -4.42 -14.36 5.75
N LEU A 365 -3.75 -13.41 5.10
CA LEU A 365 -3.97 -11.98 5.37
C LEU A 365 -5.16 -11.43 4.58
N ASN A 366 -5.21 -11.75 3.28
CA ASN A 366 -6.28 -11.39 2.36
C ASN A 366 -6.34 -12.44 1.22
N GLU A 367 -7.22 -12.29 0.24
CA GLU A 367 -7.41 -13.26 -0.86
C GLU A 367 -6.16 -13.48 -1.72
N LEU A 368 -5.22 -12.52 -1.74
CA LEU A 368 -4.04 -12.51 -2.59
C LEU A 368 -2.72 -12.66 -1.82
N ARG A 369 -2.73 -12.51 -0.49
CA ARG A 369 -1.54 -12.58 0.36
C ARG A 369 -1.70 -13.55 1.51
N SER A 370 -0.79 -14.50 1.60
CA SER A 370 -0.70 -15.45 2.70
C SER A 370 0.74 -15.80 3.05
N PHE A 371 0.91 -16.35 4.25
CA PHE A 371 2.20 -16.70 4.82
C PHE A 371 2.15 -18.13 5.34
N ALA A 372 3.23 -18.89 5.16
CA ALA A 372 3.33 -20.24 5.71
C ALA A 372 4.78 -20.58 6.10
N ALA A 373 4.94 -21.51 7.04
CA ALA A 373 6.22 -22.15 7.26
C ALA A 373 6.44 -23.23 6.20
N THR A 374 7.61 -23.22 5.57
CA THR A 374 7.98 -24.20 4.53
C THR A 374 9.41 -24.67 4.76
N GLY A 375 9.58 -25.93 5.19
CA GLY A 375 10.88 -26.57 5.36
C GLY A 375 11.76 -25.87 6.40
N ASN A 376 12.61 -24.94 5.94
CA ASN A 376 13.65 -24.29 6.74
C ASN A 376 13.38 -22.80 7.05
N GLY A 377 12.21 -22.26 6.69
CA GLY A 377 11.90 -20.86 6.90
C GLY A 377 10.44 -20.51 6.65
N PHE A 378 10.17 -19.23 6.46
CA PHE A 378 8.84 -18.73 6.16
C PHE A 378 8.76 -18.29 4.71
N THR A 379 7.57 -18.38 4.16
CA THR A 379 7.28 -18.08 2.77
C THR A 379 6.04 -17.22 2.70
N GLU A 380 6.11 -16.20 1.84
CA GLU A 380 5.00 -15.34 1.46
C GLU A 380 4.50 -15.72 0.07
N TYR A 381 3.19 -15.86 -0.07
CA TYR A 381 2.47 -16.06 -1.32
C TYR A 381 1.79 -14.73 -1.67
N SER A 382 2.20 -14.07 -2.75
CA SER A 382 1.60 -12.79 -3.16
C SER A 382 1.85 -12.45 -4.63
N TYR A 383 1.12 -11.45 -5.14
CA TYR A 383 1.43 -10.80 -6.40
C TYR A 383 2.49 -9.72 -6.16
N LEU A 384 3.65 -9.86 -6.81
CA LEU A 384 4.75 -8.93 -6.60
C LEU A 384 4.54 -7.67 -7.44
N ARG A 385 4.72 -6.49 -6.85
CA ARG A 385 4.69 -5.21 -7.59
C ARG A 385 5.68 -5.17 -8.75
N GLN A 386 6.78 -5.91 -8.66
CA GLN A 386 7.78 -6.02 -9.74
C GLN A 386 7.27 -6.74 -10.99
N GLN A 387 6.19 -7.52 -10.88
CA GLN A 387 5.53 -8.16 -12.01
C GLN A 387 4.60 -7.20 -12.76
N PHE A 388 4.41 -5.98 -12.25
CA PHE A 388 3.54 -4.99 -12.85
C PHE A 388 4.13 -4.49 -14.19
N ASP A 389 3.57 -4.94 -15.29
CA ASP A 389 3.83 -4.40 -16.62
C ASP A 389 3.00 -3.12 -16.81
N SER A 390 3.54 -2.03 -16.29
CA SER A 390 2.92 -0.71 -16.37
C SER A 390 2.75 -0.25 -17.83
N LYS A 391 3.63 -0.66 -18.74
CA LYS A 391 3.52 -0.29 -20.17
C LYS A 391 2.25 -0.89 -20.79
N ARG A 392 2.00 -2.17 -20.55
CA ARG A 392 0.78 -2.84 -21.03
C ARG A 392 -0.47 -2.26 -20.38
N PHE A 393 -0.44 -2.04 -19.07
CA PHE A 393 -1.57 -1.48 -18.34
C PHE A 393 -1.94 -0.06 -18.84
N PHE A 394 -0.96 0.82 -19.01
CA PHE A 394 -1.21 2.17 -19.53
C PHE A 394 -1.60 2.18 -21.03
N ALA A 395 -1.09 1.23 -21.83
CA ALA A 395 -1.54 1.06 -23.21
C ALA A 395 -3.04 0.71 -23.25
N PHE A 396 -3.48 -0.22 -22.40
CA PHE A 396 -4.90 -0.54 -22.23
C PHE A 396 -5.73 0.68 -21.81
N LEU A 397 -5.31 1.44 -20.80
CA LEU A 397 -6.05 2.64 -20.35
C LEU A 397 -6.19 3.69 -21.47
N LYS A 398 -5.13 3.89 -22.27
CA LYS A 398 -5.14 4.79 -23.43
C LYS A 398 -6.11 4.31 -24.51
N GLU A 399 -6.16 3.00 -24.75
CA GLU A 399 -7.09 2.39 -25.71
C GLU A 399 -8.54 2.51 -25.24
N ALA A 400 -8.81 2.24 -23.95
CA ALA A 400 -10.11 2.43 -23.33
C ALA A 400 -10.59 3.90 -23.43
N ASP A 401 -9.74 4.86 -23.07
CA ASP A 401 -10.04 6.29 -23.21
C ASP A 401 -10.34 6.66 -24.67
N THR A 402 -9.55 6.16 -25.62
CA THR A 402 -9.73 6.44 -27.05
C THR A 402 -11.05 5.86 -27.55
N ALA A 403 -11.37 4.61 -27.21
CA ALA A 403 -12.61 3.95 -27.60
C ALA A 403 -13.85 4.70 -27.06
N LEU A 404 -13.82 5.09 -25.78
CA LEU A 404 -14.89 5.88 -25.16
C LEU A 404 -15.04 7.26 -25.79
N ARG A 405 -13.94 7.96 -26.07
CA ARG A 405 -13.98 9.26 -26.74
C ARG A 405 -14.57 9.17 -28.14
N VAL A 406 -14.18 8.16 -28.92
CA VAL A 406 -14.71 7.95 -30.27
C VAL A 406 -16.21 7.65 -30.21
N ARG A 407 -16.64 6.79 -29.28
CA ARG A 407 -18.04 6.35 -29.17
C ARG A 407 -18.98 7.43 -28.67
N PHE A 408 -18.59 8.20 -27.65
CA PHE A 408 -19.50 9.09 -26.91
C PHE A 408 -19.17 10.58 -27.05
N LEU A 409 -17.90 10.95 -27.27
CA LEU A 409 -17.43 12.34 -27.20
C LEU A 409 -16.99 12.91 -28.56
N ARG A 410 -17.38 12.26 -29.67
CA ARG A 410 -17.00 12.65 -31.05
C ARG A 410 -15.49 12.81 -31.24
N GLY A 411 -14.71 12.07 -30.47
CA GLY A 411 -13.25 12.05 -30.58
C GLY A 411 -12.81 11.48 -31.93
N LYS A 412 -11.72 12.00 -32.50
CA LYS A 412 -11.10 11.39 -33.67
C LYS A 412 -10.50 10.04 -33.29
N ALA A 413 -10.74 9.02 -34.11
CA ALA A 413 -9.99 7.78 -34.05
C ALA A 413 -8.49 8.09 -34.21
N SER A 414 -7.65 7.50 -33.36
CA SER A 414 -6.20 7.70 -33.45
C SER A 414 -5.70 7.18 -34.80
N LYS A 415 -4.84 7.95 -35.48
CA LYS A 415 -4.16 7.51 -36.72
C LYS A 415 -2.92 6.64 -36.43
N ASP A 416 -2.35 6.77 -35.24
CA ASP A 416 -1.26 5.92 -34.75
C ASP A 416 -1.83 4.66 -34.08
N MET A 417 -2.69 3.94 -34.79
CA MET A 417 -2.98 2.56 -34.43
C MET A 417 -1.80 1.72 -34.89
N SER A 418 -0.84 1.49 -33.98
CA SER A 418 0.25 0.54 -34.23
C SER A 418 -0.34 -0.75 -34.79
N ALA A 419 0.21 -1.21 -35.91
CA ALA A 419 -0.24 -2.31 -36.75
C ALA A 419 -0.08 -3.71 -36.10
N THR A 420 -0.28 -3.80 -34.79
CA THR A 420 -0.34 -5.03 -34.02
C THR A 420 -1.53 -4.93 -33.07
N GLN A 421 -2.72 -4.80 -33.66
CA GLN A 421 -3.98 -4.90 -32.93
C GLN A 421 -4.11 -6.33 -32.37
N ASP A 422 -4.20 -6.45 -31.05
CA ASP A 422 -4.69 -7.67 -30.44
C ASP A 422 -6.20 -7.75 -30.75
N ILE A 423 -6.56 -8.52 -31.78
CA ILE A 423 -7.95 -8.72 -32.23
C ILE A 423 -8.85 -9.09 -31.05
N ALA A 424 -8.32 -9.90 -30.12
CA ALA A 424 -9.05 -10.32 -28.93
C ALA A 424 -9.39 -9.14 -27.99
N LEU A 425 -8.54 -8.11 -27.91
CA LEU A 425 -8.79 -6.92 -27.11
C LEU A 425 -9.90 -6.04 -27.73
N GLN A 426 -9.90 -5.89 -29.05
CA GLN A 426 -10.96 -5.17 -29.77
C GLN A 426 -12.32 -5.90 -29.68
N GLU A 427 -12.32 -7.22 -29.75
CA GLU A 427 -13.50 -8.04 -29.50
C GLU A 427 -13.98 -7.92 -28.04
N ALA A 428 -13.06 -7.85 -27.07
CA ALA A 428 -13.41 -7.59 -25.66
C ALA A 428 -14.08 -6.22 -25.48
N PHE A 429 -13.58 -5.17 -26.14
CA PHE A 429 -14.19 -3.84 -26.08
C PHE A 429 -15.58 -3.84 -26.72
N SER A 430 -15.72 -4.51 -27.86
CA SER A 430 -17.02 -4.66 -28.53
C SER A 430 -18.05 -5.36 -27.64
N ARG A 431 -17.64 -6.43 -26.94
CA ARG A 431 -18.47 -7.13 -25.94
C ARG A 431 -18.84 -6.23 -24.76
N ALA A 432 -17.88 -5.43 -24.26
CA ALA A 432 -18.14 -4.47 -23.19
C ALA A 432 -19.21 -3.45 -23.57
N PHE A 433 -19.11 -2.86 -24.77
CA PHE A 433 -20.09 -1.90 -25.25
C PHE A 433 -21.47 -2.52 -25.48
N ALA A 434 -21.54 -3.72 -26.05
CA ALA A 434 -22.80 -4.45 -26.20
C ALA A 434 -23.46 -4.74 -24.84
N SER A 435 -22.66 -5.11 -23.83
CA SER A 435 -23.14 -5.32 -22.45
C SER A 435 -23.69 -4.02 -21.85
N CYS A 436 -22.98 -2.90 -22.04
CA CYS A 436 -23.44 -1.59 -21.57
C CYS A 436 -24.77 -1.17 -22.22
N GLU A 437 -24.90 -1.35 -23.53
CA GLU A 437 -26.12 -1.03 -24.27
C GLU A 437 -27.30 -1.89 -23.80
N ALA A 438 -27.07 -3.18 -23.55
CA ALA A 438 -28.08 -4.08 -23.01
C ALA A 438 -28.53 -3.66 -21.60
N ALA A 439 -27.59 -3.29 -20.72
CA ALA A 439 -27.89 -2.82 -19.37
C ALA A 439 -28.67 -1.49 -19.38
N GLU A 440 -28.27 -0.52 -20.21
CA GLU A 440 -29.02 0.73 -20.38
C GLU A 440 -30.41 0.48 -20.97
N ALA A 441 -30.57 -0.45 -21.92
CA ALA A 441 -31.86 -0.83 -22.48
C ALA A 441 -32.77 -1.49 -21.43
N ALA A 442 -32.23 -2.39 -20.62
CA ALA A 442 -32.94 -3.02 -19.51
C ALA A 442 -33.39 -1.99 -18.47
N GLN A 443 -32.52 -1.02 -18.13
CA GLN A 443 -32.86 0.07 -17.21
C GLN A 443 -33.97 0.96 -17.78
N LYS A 444 -33.91 1.30 -19.08
CA LYS A 444 -34.98 2.06 -19.75
C LYS A 444 -36.30 1.31 -19.73
N LEU A 445 -36.29 -0.01 -20.02
CA LEU A 445 -37.47 -0.86 -19.95
C LEU A 445 -38.06 -0.93 -18.54
N ALA A 446 -37.21 -1.08 -17.52
CA ALA A 446 -37.63 -1.10 -16.12
C ALA A 446 -38.18 0.25 -15.64
N ALA A 447 -37.66 1.36 -16.19
CA ALA A 447 -38.12 2.71 -15.88
C ALA A 447 -39.45 3.08 -16.58
N VAL A 448 -39.96 2.26 -17.51
CA VAL A 448 -41.29 2.48 -18.10
C VAL A 448 -42.38 2.14 -17.07
N PRO A 449 -43.15 3.13 -16.57
CA PRO A 449 -44.19 2.86 -15.59
C PRO A 449 -45.36 2.14 -16.25
N VAL A 450 -45.47 0.83 -16.04
CA VAL A 450 -46.64 0.07 -16.47
C VAL A 450 -47.82 0.42 -15.57
N ARG A 451 -48.71 1.31 -16.04
CA ARG A 451 -49.96 1.66 -15.34
C ARG A 451 -50.95 0.49 -15.45
N ARG A 452 -50.81 -0.49 -14.54
CA ARG A 452 -51.63 -1.72 -14.51
C ARG A 452 -53.13 -1.44 -14.39
N GLU A 453 -53.52 -0.30 -13.82
CA GLU A 453 -54.91 0.14 -13.68
C GLU A 453 -55.60 0.42 -15.03
N LYS A 454 -54.85 0.85 -16.05
CA LYS A 454 -55.40 1.15 -17.39
C LYS A 454 -55.48 -0.07 -18.32
N LEU A 455 -54.97 -1.22 -17.88
CA LEU A 455 -55.02 -2.44 -18.70
C LEU A 455 -56.45 -2.95 -18.88
N ALA A 456 -57.34 -2.71 -17.91
CA ALA A 456 -58.77 -3.05 -18.03
C ALA A 456 -59.45 -2.20 -19.11
N ASP A 457 -59.20 -0.89 -19.12
CA ASP A 457 -59.75 0.04 -20.11
C ASP A 457 -59.23 -0.27 -21.53
N ILE A 458 -57.95 -0.64 -21.65
CA ILE A 458 -57.36 -1.06 -22.94
C ILE A 458 -58.00 -2.36 -23.44
N ARG A 459 -58.29 -3.32 -22.55
CA ARG A 459 -58.98 -4.57 -22.93
C ARG A 459 -60.42 -4.32 -23.35
N ALA A 460 -61.16 -3.50 -22.60
CA ALA A 460 -62.53 -3.13 -22.94
C ALA A 460 -62.60 -2.37 -24.29
N ALA A 461 -61.66 -1.45 -24.55
CA ALA A 461 -61.60 -0.76 -25.83
C ALA A 461 -61.22 -1.70 -26.99
N ALA A 462 -60.33 -2.68 -26.76
CA ALA A 462 -59.97 -3.68 -27.74
C ALA A 462 -61.14 -4.63 -28.06
N GLU A 463 -61.93 -5.03 -27.06
CA GLU A 463 -63.18 -5.81 -27.23
C GLU A 463 -64.20 -5.07 -28.09
N ILE A 464 -64.39 -3.77 -27.86
CA ILE A 464 -65.30 -2.94 -28.68
C ILE A 464 -64.79 -2.85 -30.13
N THR A 465 -63.48 -2.71 -30.31
CA THR A 465 -62.87 -2.60 -31.65
C THR A 465 -62.92 -3.93 -32.40
N THR A 466 -62.72 -5.05 -31.72
CA THR A 466 -62.88 -6.40 -32.32
C THR A 466 -64.34 -6.66 -32.68
N ALA A 467 -65.29 -6.34 -31.80
CA ALA A 467 -66.72 -6.44 -32.08
C ALA A 467 -67.16 -5.59 -33.29
N ALA A 468 -66.53 -4.45 -33.54
CA ALA A 468 -66.84 -3.57 -34.67
C ALA A 468 -66.20 -4.01 -36.00
N LEU A 469 -65.18 -4.86 -35.96
CA LEU A 469 -64.45 -5.35 -37.15
C LEU A 469 -64.94 -6.72 -37.63
N LEU A 470 -65.73 -7.42 -36.81
CA LEU A 470 -66.36 -8.70 -37.18
C LEU A 470 -67.54 -8.47 -38.13
N THR A 471 -67.57 -9.22 -39.23
CA THR A 471 -68.70 -9.22 -40.16
C THR A 471 -69.91 -10.00 -39.60
N GLU A 472 -71.11 -9.81 -40.17
CA GLU A 472 -72.33 -10.50 -39.70
C GLU A 472 -72.21 -12.04 -39.74
N ALA A 473 -71.40 -12.57 -40.67
CA ALA A 473 -71.11 -14.01 -40.76
C ALA A 473 -70.19 -14.49 -39.63
N GLU A 474 -69.21 -13.69 -39.23
CA GLU A 474 -68.23 -14.01 -38.18
C GLU A 474 -68.84 -13.85 -36.78
N THR A 475 -69.68 -12.83 -36.57
CA THR A 475 -70.46 -12.66 -35.32
C THR A 475 -71.50 -13.76 -35.11
N GLY A 476 -72.06 -14.33 -36.19
CA GLY A 476 -72.92 -15.51 -36.14
C GLY A 476 -72.16 -16.77 -35.72
N ALA A 477 -70.96 -16.99 -36.28
CA ALA A 477 -70.10 -18.12 -35.96
C ALA A 477 -69.61 -18.09 -34.50
N GLU A 478 -69.22 -16.92 -33.98
CA GLU A 478 -68.83 -16.77 -32.56
C GLU A 478 -69.99 -17.06 -31.60
N ARG A 479 -71.22 -16.67 -31.95
CA ARG A 479 -72.42 -16.99 -31.14
C ARG A 479 -72.73 -18.48 -31.13
N GLU A 480 -72.61 -19.16 -32.27
CA GLU A 480 -72.77 -20.62 -32.32
C GLU A 480 -71.66 -21.35 -31.56
N GLU A 481 -70.42 -20.85 -31.57
CA GLU A 481 -69.31 -21.45 -30.81
C GLU A 481 -69.45 -21.21 -29.30
N LEU A 482 -69.94 -20.04 -28.88
CA LEU A 482 -70.31 -19.76 -27.49
C LEU A 482 -71.44 -20.68 -27.00
N LEU A 483 -72.48 -20.87 -27.82
CA LEU A 483 -73.57 -21.81 -27.51
C LEU A 483 -73.08 -23.26 -27.43
N ARG A 484 -72.13 -23.67 -28.28
CA ARG A 484 -71.47 -24.99 -28.19
C ARG A 484 -70.66 -25.14 -26.91
N ARG A 485 -69.86 -24.14 -26.55
CA ARG A 485 -69.05 -24.15 -25.31
C ARG A 485 -69.90 -24.11 -24.04
N GLU A 486 -71.03 -23.40 -24.06
CA GLU A 486 -72.00 -23.43 -22.94
C GLU A 486 -72.75 -24.76 -22.86
N ALA A 487 -73.10 -25.37 -23.99
CA ALA A 487 -73.67 -26.72 -24.02
C ALA A 487 -72.67 -27.77 -23.50
N GLU A 488 -71.37 -27.66 -23.83
CA GLU A 488 -70.30 -28.52 -23.32
C GLU A 488 -70.08 -28.32 -21.81
N LYS A 489 -70.14 -27.07 -21.31
CA LYS A 489 -70.07 -26.78 -19.86
C LYS A 489 -71.28 -27.32 -19.09
N ASN A 490 -72.48 -27.25 -19.67
CA ASN A 490 -73.69 -27.75 -19.03
C ASN A 490 -73.80 -29.29 -19.09
N CYS A 491 -73.17 -29.94 -20.07
CA CYS A 491 -72.99 -31.39 -20.12
C CYS A 491 -72.08 -31.88 -18.98
N GLY A 492 -70.95 -31.19 -18.73
CA GLY A 492 -70.01 -31.55 -17.65
C GLY A 492 -70.53 -31.33 -16.22
N LEU A 493 -71.64 -30.60 -16.04
CA LEU A 493 -72.23 -30.33 -14.72
C LEU A 493 -73.23 -31.40 -14.26
N ALA A 494 -73.66 -32.31 -15.16
CA ALA A 494 -74.59 -33.39 -14.84
C ALA A 494 -73.92 -34.67 -14.28
N GLU A 495 -72.58 -34.79 -14.38
CA GLU A 495 -71.84 -36.00 -13.98
C GLU A 495 -71.16 -35.95 -12.59
N LEU A 496 -71.32 -34.88 -11.80
CA LEU A 496 -70.64 -34.74 -10.49
C LEU A 496 -71.58 -34.50 -9.29
N ILE A 497 -72.77 -35.09 -9.32
CA ILE A 497 -73.57 -35.31 -8.09
C ILE A 497 -73.60 -36.82 -7.81
N ASN A 498 -72.55 -37.36 -7.19
CA ASN A 498 -72.60 -38.56 -6.34
C ASN A 498 -71.27 -38.76 -5.55
N GLY A 499 -71.37 -38.72 -4.21
CA GLY A 499 -70.37 -39.17 -3.21
C GLY A 499 -69.40 -38.08 -2.71
N GLU A 500 -69.67 -37.36 -1.61
CA GLU A 500 -69.35 -37.67 -0.19
C GLU A 500 -67.82 -37.68 0.11
N GLU A 501 -67.23 -37.07 1.15
CA GLU A 501 -67.73 -36.51 2.42
C GLU A 501 -66.59 -35.69 3.13
N SER A 502 -66.97 -34.77 4.04
CA SER A 502 -66.30 -34.35 5.32
C SER A 502 -64.83 -33.85 5.36
N LYS A 503 -64.36 -32.93 6.22
CA LYS A 503 -64.89 -31.94 7.18
C LYS A 503 -63.70 -31.13 7.75
N GLN A 504 -63.91 -29.81 7.93
CA GLN A 504 -63.42 -28.97 9.06
C GLN A 504 -61.90 -28.67 9.15
N THR A 505 -61.39 -27.48 9.50
CA THR A 505 -61.77 -26.24 10.22
C THR A 505 -60.86 -25.12 9.65
N GLY A 506 -61.13 -23.82 9.64
CA GLY A 506 -61.89 -22.94 10.51
C GLY A 506 -61.20 -21.57 10.45
N SER A 507 -61.90 -20.60 9.87
CA SER A 507 -61.53 -19.18 9.72
C SER A 507 -62.04 -18.36 10.92
N ALA A 508 -61.42 -17.22 11.20
CA ALA A 508 -62.12 -16.00 11.62
C ALA A 508 -61.26 -14.78 11.20
N TYR A 509 -61.70 -13.90 10.29
CA TYR A 509 -62.62 -12.74 10.45
C TYR A 509 -62.05 -11.67 11.41
N ALA A 510 -62.11 -10.35 11.21
CA ALA A 510 -62.80 -9.48 10.27
C ALA A 510 -62.28 -8.02 10.41
N GLN A 511 -62.43 -7.20 9.35
CA GLN A 511 -62.92 -5.80 9.30
C GLN A 511 -62.25 -4.66 10.13
N VAL A 512 -62.26 -3.35 9.82
CA VAL A 512 -62.65 -2.43 8.71
C VAL A 512 -62.23 -0.99 9.13
N ALA A 513 -61.96 -0.09 8.15
CA ALA A 513 -62.03 1.39 8.19
C ALA A 513 -61.06 2.21 9.10
N ALA A 514 -60.68 3.47 8.83
CA ALA A 514 -60.73 4.40 7.70
C ALA A 514 -59.94 5.68 8.09
N ALA A 515 -59.67 6.55 7.09
CA ALA A 515 -59.52 8.02 7.12
C ALA A 515 -58.12 8.65 6.86
N ALA A 516 -58.09 9.41 5.74
CA ALA A 516 -57.48 10.73 5.41
C ALA A 516 -56.25 11.25 6.21
N GLY A 517 -55.27 11.99 5.66
CA GLY A 517 -55.07 12.66 4.38
C GLY A 517 -54.01 13.79 4.55
N ALA A 518 -53.41 14.24 3.43
CA ALA A 518 -52.65 15.49 3.20
C ALA A 518 -51.16 15.66 3.68
N THR A 519 -50.33 16.12 2.74
CA THR A 519 -48.95 16.71 2.83
C THR A 519 -49.05 18.27 3.01
N PRO A 520 -48.00 19.15 2.98
CA PRO A 520 -46.52 19.04 2.84
C PRO A 520 -45.63 20.01 3.72
N ALA A 521 -44.30 19.91 3.58
CA ALA A 521 -43.23 20.95 3.59
C ALA A 521 -42.69 21.69 4.87
N GLU A 522 -41.34 21.66 4.95
CA GLU A 522 -40.36 22.77 5.15
C GLU A 522 -39.83 23.29 6.53
N LEU A 523 -38.49 23.46 6.52
CA LEU A 523 -37.61 24.47 7.18
C LEU A 523 -36.95 24.19 8.55
N ALA A 524 -35.59 24.13 8.49
CA ALA A 524 -34.54 24.83 9.27
C ALA A 524 -34.64 24.82 10.83
N ASN A 525 -33.57 24.67 11.63
CA ASN A 525 -32.20 25.15 11.47
C ASN A 525 -31.31 24.63 12.63
N ARG A 526 -29.98 24.69 12.40
CA ARG A 526 -28.89 24.99 13.35
C ARG A 526 -28.41 23.97 14.42
N GLY A 527 -27.10 23.72 14.34
CA GLY A 527 -26.28 23.20 15.43
C GLY A 527 -24.82 22.92 15.04
N GLU A 528 -24.17 23.84 14.30
CA GLU A 528 -22.73 23.82 14.06
C GLU A 528 -21.96 24.09 15.37
N THR A 529 -20.98 23.24 15.68
CA THR A 529 -19.86 23.60 16.56
C THR A 529 -18.62 23.77 15.70
N ALA A 530 -18.19 25.03 15.64
CA ALA A 530 -16.98 25.49 14.99
C ALA A 530 -15.71 24.99 15.69
N GLN A 531 -14.73 24.54 14.91
CA GLN A 531 -13.32 24.73 15.20
C GLN A 531 -12.66 25.41 14.01
N THR A 532 -12.57 26.73 14.16
CA THR A 532 -11.55 27.66 13.66
C THR A 532 -10.62 27.19 12.53
N ASP A 533 -10.92 27.74 11.35
CA ASP A 533 -9.94 28.13 10.35
C ASP A 533 -8.76 28.91 10.98
N GLN A 534 -7.54 28.45 10.73
CA GLN A 534 -6.41 29.36 10.53
C GLN A 534 -6.09 29.37 9.04
N ALA A 535 -6.56 30.44 8.40
CA ALA A 535 -6.20 30.81 7.06
C ALA A 535 -4.72 31.26 6.99
N GLY A 536 -3.91 30.47 6.30
CA GLY A 536 -2.73 30.94 5.57
C GLY A 536 -2.97 30.68 4.09
N ARG A 537 -3.28 31.72 3.31
CA ARG A 537 -3.20 31.63 1.85
C ARG A 537 -1.73 31.52 1.47
N THR A 538 -1.24 30.31 1.26
CA THR A 538 0.10 30.09 0.73
C THR A 538 -0.03 29.85 -0.76
N GLU A 539 0.52 30.74 -1.57
CA GLU A 539 0.75 30.47 -2.99
C GLU A 539 1.47 29.12 -3.13
N MET A 540 1.04 28.29 -4.08
CA MET A 540 1.50 26.89 -4.24
C MET A 540 3.04 26.79 -4.41
N LEU A 541 3.68 27.85 -4.87
CA LEU A 541 5.13 28.02 -4.96
C LEU A 541 5.54 29.36 -4.35
N ASP A 542 6.66 29.39 -3.64
CA ASP A 542 7.20 30.63 -3.09
C ASP A 542 7.86 31.51 -4.19
N ALA A 543 8.24 32.74 -3.84
CA ALA A 543 8.81 33.69 -4.80
C ALA A 543 10.15 33.22 -5.40
N LEU A 544 10.98 32.53 -4.62
CA LEU A 544 12.26 31.98 -5.08
C LEU A 544 12.02 30.80 -6.02
N GLU A 545 11.06 29.94 -5.69
CA GLU A 545 10.69 28.77 -6.47
C GLU A 545 10.15 29.13 -7.86
N ARG A 546 9.25 30.13 -7.93
CA ARG A 546 8.72 30.63 -9.20
C ARG A 546 9.82 31.25 -10.07
N HIS A 547 10.69 32.06 -9.46
CA HIS A 547 11.78 32.72 -10.18
C HIS A 547 12.77 31.71 -10.77
N CYS A 548 13.18 30.71 -9.98
CA CYS A 548 14.06 29.65 -10.45
C CYS A 548 13.38 28.74 -11.49
N LEU A 549 12.08 28.42 -11.35
CA LEU A 549 11.33 27.68 -12.38
C LEU A 549 11.23 28.45 -13.71
N ALA A 550 11.00 29.77 -13.65
CA ALA A 550 10.97 30.62 -14.83
C ALA A 550 12.33 30.70 -15.53
N ALA A 551 13.43 30.76 -14.77
CA ALA A 551 14.80 30.72 -15.31
C ALA A 551 15.11 29.37 -15.98
N LEU A 552 14.71 28.25 -15.37
CA LEU A 552 14.87 26.91 -15.96
C LEU A 552 14.07 26.72 -17.25
N LEU A 553 12.87 27.32 -17.33
CA LEU A 553 12.06 27.31 -18.56
C LEU A 553 12.72 28.11 -19.69
N ARG A 554 13.42 29.20 -19.39
CA ARG A 554 14.26 29.93 -20.36
C ARG A 554 15.58 29.24 -20.71
N GLY A 555 15.90 28.12 -20.03
CA GLY A 555 17.15 27.39 -20.20
C GLY A 555 18.35 28.04 -19.50
N GLU A 556 18.10 28.92 -18.54
CA GLU A 556 19.12 29.61 -17.73
C GLU A 556 19.51 28.74 -16.51
N SER A 557 20.77 28.85 -16.06
CA SER A 557 21.24 28.14 -14.86
C SER A 557 20.85 28.92 -13.59
N VAL A 558 20.23 28.23 -12.63
CA VAL A 558 19.80 28.80 -11.33
C VAL A 558 20.82 28.60 -10.21
N ARG A 559 22.00 28.07 -10.52
CA ARG A 559 23.02 27.68 -9.53
C ARG A 559 23.50 28.83 -8.64
N ALA A 560 23.64 30.03 -9.20
CA ALA A 560 24.06 31.21 -8.44
C ALA A 560 22.96 31.66 -7.46
N GLU A 561 21.70 31.56 -7.85
CA GLU A 561 20.54 31.95 -7.06
C GLU A 561 20.30 30.97 -5.89
N LEU A 562 20.40 29.66 -6.15
CA LEU A 562 20.26 28.63 -5.11
C LEU A 562 21.40 28.69 -4.08
N ARG A 563 22.63 28.99 -4.51
CA ARG A 563 23.76 29.22 -3.59
C ARG A 563 23.59 30.47 -2.73
N ALA A 564 23.10 31.57 -3.31
CA ALA A 564 22.82 32.80 -2.57
C ALA A 564 21.71 32.60 -1.52
N ALA A 565 20.76 31.68 -1.79
CA ALA A 565 19.72 31.28 -0.86
C ALA A 565 20.13 30.16 0.12
N HIS A 566 21.41 29.74 0.14
CA HIS A 566 21.92 28.61 0.93
C HIS A 566 21.12 27.30 0.75
N CYS A 567 20.53 27.09 -0.42
CA CYS A 567 19.69 25.92 -0.71
C CYS A 567 20.44 24.93 -1.60
N LEU A 568 20.49 23.66 -1.21
CA LEU A 568 21.04 22.59 -2.05
C LEU A 568 20.12 22.34 -3.25
N THR A 569 20.71 22.12 -4.43
CA THR A 569 19.97 21.90 -5.69
C THR A 569 19.03 20.71 -5.60
N SER A 570 19.44 19.62 -4.94
CA SER A 570 18.62 18.44 -4.71
C SER A 570 17.44 18.71 -3.77
N LEU A 571 17.66 19.44 -2.67
CA LEU A 571 16.61 19.80 -1.72
C LEU A 571 15.61 20.80 -2.34
N PHE A 572 16.10 21.70 -3.20
CA PHE A 572 15.23 22.59 -3.97
C PHE A 572 14.37 21.80 -4.95
N ALA A 573 14.95 20.84 -5.69
CA ALA A 573 14.22 19.97 -6.59
C ALA A 573 13.17 19.15 -5.85
N GLU A 574 13.53 18.53 -4.72
CA GLU A 574 12.62 17.75 -3.88
C GLU A 574 11.47 18.61 -3.36
N ARG A 575 11.76 19.79 -2.81
CA ARG A 575 10.74 20.70 -2.26
C ARG A 575 9.77 21.21 -3.32
N VAL A 576 10.28 21.58 -4.50
CA VAL A 576 9.44 22.02 -5.62
C VAL A 576 8.64 20.85 -6.18
N ASN A 577 9.25 19.67 -6.35
CA ASN A 577 8.55 18.48 -6.80
C ASN A 577 7.47 18.05 -5.81
N GLU A 578 7.69 18.14 -4.50
CA GLU A 578 6.71 17.83 -3.46
C GLU A 578 5.47 18.74 -3.58
N LYS A 579 5.69 20.05 -3.71
CA LYS A 579 4.61 21.04 -3.92
C LYS A 579 3.87 20.83 -5.25
N LEU A 580 4.60 20.40 -6.27
CA LEU A 580 4.06 20.16 -7.60
C LEU A 580 3.49 18.75 -7.77
N TYR A 581 3.72 17.84 -6.82
CA TYR A 581 3.35 16.43 -6.91
C TYR A 581 1.83 16.25 -6.91
N GLU A 582 1.11 17.02 -6.09
CA GLU A 582 -0.36 17.01 -6.11
C GLU A 582 -0.91 17.37 -7.49
N ARG A 583 -0.21 18.24 -8.25
CA ARG A 583 -0.65 18.74 -9.56
C ARG A 583 -0.09 18.01 -10.78
N PHE A 584 1.10 17.40 -10.72
CA PHE A 584 1.64 16.61 -11.84
C PHE A 584 1.78 15.10 -11.56
N GLN A 585 1.71 14.66 -10.30
CA GLN A 585 1.94 13.26 -9.84
C GLN A 585 3.22 12.65 -10.41
N ASP A 586 4.21 13.49 -10.73
CA ASP A 586 5.51 13.08 -11.24
C ASP A 586 6.56 14.13 -10.87
N ILE A 587 7.83 13.80 -11.14
CA ILE A 587 9.00 14.64 -10.92
C ILE A 587 9.13 15.61 -12.11
N CYS A 588 8.92 16.90 -11.84
CA CYS A 588 9.05 17.96 -12.83
C CYS A 588 10.49 18.49 -12.94
N LEU A 589 11.27 18.40 -11.86
CA LEU A 589 12.66 18.83 -11.77
C LEU A 589 13.58 17.68 -11.39
N ALA A 590 14.64 17.46 -12.16
CA ALA A 590 15.69 16.49 -11.87
C ALA A 590 16.98 17.22 -11.45
N SER A 591 17.66 16.73 -10.42
CA SER A 591 18.97 17.24 -10.01
C SER A 591 20.04 16.22 -10.38
N GLU A 592 21.04 16.62 -11.16
CA GLU A 592 22.27 15.83 -11.36
C GLU A 592 23.47 16.63 -10.82
N GLY A 593 23.96 16.25 -9.64
CA GLY A 593 25.02 16.99 -8.96
C GLY A 593 24.55 18.38 -8.51
N GLU A 594 25.24 19.43 -8.93
CA GLU A 594 24.88 20.83 -8.62
C GLU A 594 23.96 21.48 -9.67
N GLU A 595 23.65 20.80 -10.78
CA GLU A 595 22.82 21.32 -11.87
C GLU A 595 21.38 20.83 -11.75
N LEU A 596 20.44 21.72 -12.08
CA LEU A 596 19.01 21.48 -12.01
C LEU A 596 18.43 21.46 -13.42
N PHE A 597 17.69 20.40 -13.74
CA PHE A 597 17.12 20.15 -15.03
C PHE A 597 15.61 20.10 -14.93
N LEU A 598 14.95 20.71 -15.91
CA LEU A 598 13.51 20.57 -16.07
C LEU A 598 13.25 19.34 -16.94
N VAL A 599 12.40 18.44 -16.45
CA VAL A 599 12.01 17.24 -17.19
C VAL A 599 11.22 17.68 -18.43
N PRO A 600 11.68 17.36 -19.66
CA PRO A 600 11.13 17.95 -20.88
C PRO A 600 9.62 17.77 -21.05
N ASP A 601 9.08 16.65 -20.56
CA ASP A 601 7.68 16.28 -20.66
C ASP A 601 6.74 17.24 -19.90
N TYR A 602 7.25 17.96 -18.89
CA TYR A 602 6.47 18.87 -18.04
C TYR A 602 6.64 20.36 -18.39
N ARG A 603 7.40 20.69 -19.43
CA ARG A 603 7.73 22.07 -19.81
C ARG A 603 6.51 22.94 -20.12
N GLU A 604 5.62 22.49 -21.02
CA GLU A 604 4.43 23.25 -21.43
C GLU A 604 3.45 23.47 -20.26
N GLU A 605 3.44 22.52 -19.33
CA GLU A 605 2.54 22.49 -18.19
C GLU A 605 3.04 23.39 -17.05
N LEU A 606 4.36 23.45 -16.82
CA LEU A 606 5.01 24.40 -15.92
C LEU A 606 4.91 25.84 -16.44
N GLU A 607 4.98 26.07 -17.76
CA GLU A 607 4.72 27.39 -18.36
C GLU A 607 3.28 27.84 -18.12
N THR A 608 2.33 26.93 -18.24
CA THR A 608 0.90 27.21 -17.98
C THR A 608 0.69 27.53 -16.49
N LEU A 609 1.34 26.76 -15.61
CA LEU A 609 1.29 26.98 -14.17
C LEU A 609 1.77 28.37 -13.76
N LEU A 610 2.93 28.80 -14.28
CA LEU A 610 3.50 30.11 -13.94
C LEU A 610 2.63 31.27 -14.45
N ARG A 611 2.01 31.13 -15.64
CA ARG A 611 1.09 32.14 -16.19
C ARG A 611 -0.23 32.25 -15.43
N GLU A 612 -0.71 31.17 -14.82
CA GLU A 612 -1.90 31.17 -13.97
C GLU A 612 -1.65 31.85 -12.61
N THR A 613 -0.41 31.79 -12.11
CA THR A 613 0.01 32.42 -10.84
C THR A 613 0.47 33.89 -10.95
N GLU A 614 0.54 34.45 -12.16
CA GLU A 614 0.87 35.87 -12.42
C GLU A 614 -0.36 36.79 -12.54
N LYS A 615 -1.59 36.25 -12.44
CA LYS A 615 -2.86 37.00 -12.40
C LYS A 615 -3.39 37.10 -10.97
#